data_AF-A0A6I5X9S8-F1
#
_entry.id   AF-A0A6I5X9S8-F1
#
_cell.length_a   1.000
_cell.length_b   1.000
_cell.length_c   1.000
_cell.angle_alpha   90.00
_cell.angle_beta   90.00
_cell.angle_gamma   90.00
#
_symmetry.space_group_name_H-M   'P 1'
#
loop_
_entity.id
_entity.type
_entity.pdbx_description
1 polymer ?
#
loop_
_entity_poly.entity_id
_entity_poly.type
_entity_poly.pdbx_seq_one_letter_code
_entity_poly.pdbx_strand_id
1 'polypeptide(L)'
;MRLLILEAASTDPLWERIVVAAVGPAVTVLVGGLVVWWITSTIQHRRQRAETDRAIDRAEAERARAESREEAETQRAEAREDAQRTREERARDDALRHELVGEMSDSAASLYLMTQHYMRAKEFVENNAGDQAARTKLEQLRPELDSRYLQSRTSGDAIEHRLSGFFASDAPRQEWHRVQDLLSLRYFQLIERATPKLYEANKGPDHSGLQPEQMTNPKNITNAYRVAITKAVDLVFTETLREPNSGG
;
A
#
# COMPACT_ATOMS: atom_id res chain seq x y z
N MET A 1 119.89 -19.61 -57.20
CA MET A 1 120.20 -20.16 -55.86
C MET A 1 118.87 -20.19 -55.09
N ARG A 2 117.93 -21.11 -55.31
CA ARG A 2 117.86 -22.58 -55.11
C ARG A 2 118.13 -23.02 -53.65
N LEU A 3 117.04 -23.14 -52.88
CA LEU A 3 116.83 -23.83 -51.57
C LEU A 3 115.28 -23.89 -51.45
N LEU A 4 114.50 -24.93 -51.76
CA LEU A 4 114.40 -26.32 -51.29
C LEU A 4 114.15 -26.48 -49.78
N ILE A 5 112.95 -27.01 -49.47
CA ILE A 5 112.59 -27.96 -48.38
C ILE A 5 112.26 -27.27 -47.03
N LEU A 6 111.14 -27.49 -46.31
CA LEU A 6 110.38 -28.71 -45.98
C LEU A 6 108.88 -28.38 -45.76
N GLU A 7 108.00 -29.12 -46.44
CA GLU A 7 106.56 -29.17 -46.24
C GLU A 7 106.26 -30.26 -45.21
N ALA A 8 105.79 -29.88 -44.03
CA ALA A 8 105.41 -30.81 -42.96
C ALA A 8 103.96 -31.27 -43.19
N ALA A 9 103.81 -32.49 -43.69
CA ALA A 9 102.52 -33.18 -43.74
C ALA A 9 102.04 -33.45 -42.30
N SER A 10 101.07 -32.67 -41.81
CA SER A 10 100.33 -33.00 -40.61
C SER A 10 99.44 -34.21 -40.92
N THR A 11 99.90 -35.39 -40.55
CA THR A 11 99.04 -36.55 -40.42
C THR A 11 98.03 -36.24 -39.33
N ASP A 12 96.83 -35.82 -39.73
CA ASP A 12 95.69 -35.73 -38.82
C ASP A 12 95.52 -37.11 -38.17
N PRO A 13 95.67 -37.17 -36.85
CA PRO A 13 95.77 -38.45 -36.16
C PRO A 13 94.43 -39.20 -36.23
N LEU A 14 94.48 -40.51 -36.43
CA LEU A 14 93.31 -41.41 -36.56
C LEU A 14 92.27 -41.25 -35.44
N TRP A 15 92.67 -40.77 -34.25
CA TRP A 15 91.75 -40.47 -33.15
C TRP A 15 90.80 -39.31 -33.50
N GLU A 16 91.21 -38.36 -34.32
CA GLU A 16 90.42 -37.16 -34.67
C GLU A 16 89.23 -37.53 -35.56
N ARG A 17 89.41 -38.50 -36.46
CA ARG A 17 88.31 -39.05 -37.28
C ARG A 17 87.33 -39.91 -36.49
N ILE A 18 87.82 -40.66 -35.50
CA ILE A 18 86.96 -41.47 -34.62
C ILE A 18 86.14 -40.57 -33.70
N VAL A 19 86.74 -39.50 -33.16
CA VAL A 19 86.03 -38.50 -32.35
C VAL A 19 84.99 -37.76 -33.20
N VAL A 20 85.32 -37.30 -34.41
CA VAL A 20 84.36 -36.60 -35.28
C VAL A 20 83.20 -37.50 -35.71
N ALA A 21 83.45 -38.77 -36.01
CA ALA A 21 82.40 -39.73 -36.38
C ALA A 21 81.48 -40.12 -35.20
N ALA A 22 82.00 -40.12 -33.97
CA ALA A 22 81.22 -40.41 -32.76
C ALA A 22 80.46 -39.19 -32.21
N VAL A 23 81.01 -37.98 -32.39
CA VAL A 23 80.42 -36.73 -31.88
C VAL A 23 79.21 -36.29 -32.69
N GLY A 24 79.21 -36.51 -34.02
CA GLY A 24 78.08 -36.13 -34.89
C GLY A 24 76.71 -36.68 -34.45
N PRO A 25 76.57 -38.01 -34.26
CA PRO A 25 75.33 -38.61 -33.76
C PRO A 25 74.96 -38.16 -32.35
N ALA A 26 75.94 -38.04 -31.45
CA ALA A 26 75.71 -37.61 -30.07
C ALA A 26 75.16 -36.17 -30.00
N VAL A 27 75.75 -35.24 -30.77
CA VAL A 27 75.28 -33.85 -30.86
C VAL A 27 73.90 -33.79 -31.51
N THR A 28 73.62 -34.60 -32.52
CA THR A 28 72.31 -34.64 -33.20
C THR A 28 71.21 -35.12 -32.27
N VAL A 29 71.47 -36.14 -31.43
CA VAL A 29 70.52 -36.64 -30.43
C VAL A 29 70.28 -35.58 -29.34
N LEU A 30 71.32 -34.88 -28.88
CA LEU A 30 71.18 -33.83 -27.88
C LEU A 30 70.39 -32.62 -28.41
N VAL A 31 70.72 -32.14 -29.61
CA VAL A 31 70.04 -30.99 -30.24
C VAL A 31 68.61 -31.35 -30.63
N GLY A 32 68.40 -32.54 -31.22
CA GLY A 32 67.06 -33.04 -31.57
C GLY A 32 66.17 -33.23 -30.34
N GLY A 33 66.71 -33.77 -29.25
CA GLY A 33 66.02 -33.90 -27.97
C GLY A 33 65.64 -32.54 -27.37
N LEU A 34 66.53 -31.56 -27.41
CA LEU A 34 66.28 -30.19 -26.95
C LEU A 34 65.16 -29.50 -27.74
N VAL A 35 65.15 -29.63 -29.07
CA VAL A 35 64.13 -29.04 -29.93
C VAL A 35 62.76 -29.68 -29.68
N VAL A 36 62.69 -31.01 -29.59
CA VAL A 36 61.44 -31.73 -29.29
C VAL A 36 60.94 -31.38 -27.88
N TRP A 37 61.83 -31.31 -26.89
CA TRP A 37 61.50 -30.88 -25.53
C TRP A 37 61.01 -29.43 -25.47
N TRP A 38 61.62 -28.51 -26.22
CA TRP A 38 61.18 -27.12 -26.30
C TRP A 38 59.81 -26.96 -26.96
N ILE A 39 59.55 -27.68 -28.05
CA ILE A 39 58.23 -27.66 -28.72
C ILE A 39 57.14 -28.24 -27.82
N THR A 40 57.39 -29.41 -27.20
CA THR A 40 56.42 -30.07 -26.33
C THR A 40 56.15 -29.27 -25.06
N SER A 41 57.18 -28.70 -24.42
CA SER A 41 57.03 -27.81 -23.26
C SER A 41 56.25 -26.52 -23.61
N THR A 42 56.51 -25.92 -24.77
CA THR A 42 55.76 -24.72 -25.22
C THR A 42 54.27 -25.01 -25.42
N ILE A 43 53.93 -26.16 -26.00
CA ILE A 43 52.53 -26.58 -26.18
C ILE A 43 51.86 -26.88 -24.84
N GLN A 44 52.55 -27.56 -23.91
CA GLN A 44 52.05 -27.83 -22.57
C GLN A 44 51.82 -26.54 -21.76
N HIS A 45 52.76 -25.60 -21.80
CA HIS A 45 52.60 -24.29 -21.14
C HIS A 45 51.45 -23.48 -21.72
N ARG A 46 51.23 -23.53 -23.05
CA ARG A 46 50.07 -22.87 -23.67
C ARG A 46 48.74 -23.49 -23.23
N ARG A 47 48.68 -24.82 -23.10
CA ARG A 47 47.48 -25.51 -22.59
C ARG A 47 47.21 -25.17 -21.12
N GLN A 48 48.22 -25.22 -20.26
CA GLN A 48 48.07 -24.86 -18.85
C GLN A 48 47.63 -23.41 -18.66
N ARG A 49 48.14 -22.47 -19.47
CA ARG A 49 47.67 -21.08 -19.46
C ARG A 49 46.21 -20.98 -19.88
N ALA A 50 45.84 -21.58 -21.01
CA ALA A 50 44.45 -21.56 -21.48
C ALA A 50 43.47 -22.22 -20.50
N GLU A 51 43.88 -23.26 -19.77
CA GLU A 51 43.07 -23.87 -18.70
C GLU A 51 42.94 -22.94 -17.49
N THR A 52 44.02 -22.27 -17.10
CA THR A 52 44.02 -21.29 -16.01
C THR A 52 43.13 -20.10 -16.34
N ASP A 53 43.26 -19.53 -17.54
CA ASP A 53 42.46 -18.41 -18.01
C ASP A 53 40.97 -18.77 -18.03
N ARG A 54 40.62 -19.96 -18.57
CA ARG A 54 39.23 -20.46 -18.53
C ARG A 54 38.71 -20.68 -17.11
N ALA A 55 39.56 -21.09 -16.18
CA ALA A 55 39.15 -21.27 -14.79
C ALA A 55 38.89 -19.91 -14.11
N ILE A 56 39.71 -18.91 -14.40
CA ILE A 56 39.53 -17.52 -13.95
C ILE A 56 38.23 -16.96 -14.54
N ASP A 57 38.02 -17.06 -15.85
CA ASP A 57 36.82 -16.56 -16.53
C ASP A 57 35.54 -17.18 -15.95
N ARG A 58 35.56 -18.48 -15.63
CA ARG A 58 34.42 -19.16 -14.99
C ARG A 58 34.21 -18.66 -13.57
N ALA A 59 35.26 -18.50 -12.78
CA ALA A 59 35.16 -18.01 -11.42
C ALA A 59 34.64 -16.56 -11.38
N GLU A 60 35.08 -15.70 -12.30
CA GLU A 60 34.57 -14.34 -12.47
C GLU A 60 33.11 -14.32 -12.89
N ALA A 61 32.73 -15.16 -13.88
CA ALA A 61 31.34 -15.29 -14.30
C ALA A 61 30.43 -15.83 -13.18
N GLU A 62 30.92 -16.74 -12.34
CA GLU A 62 30.20 -17.24 -11.17
C GLU A 62 30.03 -16.17 -10.08
N ARG A 63 31.08 -15.37 -9.81
CA ARG A 63 31.00 -14.23 -8.89
C ARG A 63 30.00 -13.18 -9.37
N ALA A 64 30.08 -12.76 -10.63
CA ALA A 64 29.13 -11.82 -11.20
C ALA A 64 27.68 -12.34 -11.15
N ARG A 65 27.48 -13.66 -11.36
CA ARG A 65 26.17 -14.28 -11.18
C ARG A 65 25.72 -14.31 -9.72
N ALA A 66 26.61 -14.52 -8.78
CA ALA A 66 26.29 -14.49 -7.35
C ALA A 66 25.90 -13.08 -6.90
N GLU A 67 26.69 -12.07 -7.28
CA GLU A 67 26.42 -10.65 -7.01
C GLU A 67 25.07 -10.22 -7.59
N SER A 68 24.80 -10.52 -8.87
CA SER A 68 23.51 -10.19 -9.49
C SER A 68 22.31 -10.90 -8.83
N ARG A 69 22.50 -12.09 -8.25
CA ARG A 69 21.45 -12.80 -7.50
C ARG A 69 21.21 -12.16 -6.16
N GLU A 70 22.26 -11.78 -5.45
CA GLU A 70 22.18 -11.09 -4.16
C GLU A 70 21.49 -9.73 -4.31
N GLU A 71 21.85 -8.95 -5.34
CA GLU A 71 21.17 -7.70 -5.68
C GLU A 71 19.69 -7.91 -6.00
N ALA A 72 19.38 -8.92 -6.83
CA ALA A 72 17.99 -9.24 -7.18
C ALA A 72 17.18 -9.73 -5.98
N GLU A 73 17.79 -10.47 -5.05
CA GLU A 73 17.15 -10.90 -3.80
C GLU A 73 16.87 -9.71 -2.89
N THR A 74 17.81 -8.78 -2.78
CA THR A 74 17.68 -7.54 -2.00
C THR A 74 16.54 -6.67 -2.54
N GLN A 75 16.53 -6.39 -3.84
CA GLN A 75 15.45 -5.62 -4.49
C GLN A 75 14.09 -6.29 -4.34
N ARG A 76 14.03 -7.62 -4.40
CA ARG A 76 12.78 -8.36 -4.17
C ARG A 76 12.33 -8.30 -2.72
N ALA A 77 13.25 -8.27 -1.77
CA ALA A 77 12.92 -8.12 -0.35
C ALA A 77 12.33 -6.73 -0.08
N GLU A 78 12.98 -5.67 -0.58
CA GLU A 78 12.48 -4.29 -0.47
C GLU A 78 11.10 -4.13 -1.12
N ALA A 79 10.92 -4.63 -2.34
CA ALA A 79 9.62 -4.56 -3.03
C ALA A 79 8.50 -5.32 -2.28
N ARG A 80 8.83 -6.41 -1.57
CA ARG A 80 7.86 -7.14 -0.74
C ARG A 80 7.49 -6.34 0.50
N GLU A 81 8.46 -5.70 1.13
CA GLU A 81 8.24 -4.84 2.29
C GLU A 81 7.36 -3.64 1.91
N ASP A 82 7.65 -2.96 0.80
CA ASP A 82 6.82 -1.85 0.28
C ASP A 82 5.38 -2.29 -0.02
N ALA A 83 5.23 -3.45 -0.66
CA ALA A 83 3.92 -4.02 -0.96
C ALA A 83 3.16 -4.39 0.33
N GLN A 84 3.85 -4.88 1.36
CA GLN A 84 3.25 -5.18 2.66
C GLN A 84 2.82 -3.90 3.37
N ARG A 85 3.68 -2.87 3.43
CA ARG A 85 3.36 -1.56 4.00
C ARG A 85 2.12 -0.96 3.36
N THR A 86 2.08 -0.93 2.03
CA THR A 86 0.92 -0.44 1.26
C THR A 86 -0.36 -1.22 1.57
N ARG A 87 -0.28 -2.54 1.76
CA ARG A 87 -1.44 -3.37 2.10
C ARG A 87 -1.93 -3.09 3.52
N GLU A 88 -1.02 -2.95 4.47
CA GLU A 88 -1.35 -2.64 5.86
C GLU A 88 -1.98 -1.26 6.00
N GLU A 89 -1.47 -0.26 5.28
CA GLU A 89 -2.05 1.08 5.22
C GLU A 89 -3.49 1.04 4.68
N ARG A 90 -3.71 0.39 3.52
CA ARG A 90 -5.07 0.24 2.97
C ARG A 90 -6.02 -0.48 3.93
N ALA A 91 -5.55 -1.54 4.59
CA ALA A 91 -6.37 -2.28 5.55
C ALA A 91 -6.75 -1.42 6.77
N ARG A 92 -5.85 -0.55 7.24
CA ARG A 92 -6.14 0.41 8.32
C ARG A 92 -7.14 1.46 7.88
N ASP A 93 -6.97 2.01 6.67
CA ASP A 93 -7.88 2.99 6.09
C ASP A 93 -9.29 2.42 5.93
N ASP A 94 -9.41 1.20 5.37
CA ASP A 94 -10.69 0.51 5.22
C ASP A 94 -11.35 0.24 6.58
N ALA A 95 -10.58 -0.22 7.58
CA ALA A 95 -11.08 -0.47 8.93
C ALA A 95 -11.64 0.81 9.57
N LEU A 96 -10.93 1.93 9.46
CA LEU A 96 -11.39 3.23 9.96
C LEU A 96 -12.69 3.66 9.30
N ARG A 97 -12.80 3.53 7.97
CA ARG A 97 -14.02 3.90 7.23
C ARG A 97 -15.22 3.06 7.67
N HIS A 98 -15.02 1.75 7.83
CA HIS A 98 -16.06 0.86 8.33
C HIS A 98 -16.49 1.19 9.76
N GLU A 99 -15.54 1.51 10.64
CA GLU A 99 -15.83 1.95 12.01
C GLU A 99 -16.69 3.22 12.02
N LEU A 100 -16.29 4.26 11.27
CA LEU A 100 -17.02 5.52 11.17
C LEU A 100 -18.44 5.32 10.63
N VAL A 101 -18.61 4.50 9.58
CA VAL A 101 -19.93 4.17 9.04
C VAL A 101 -20.79 3.41 10.05
N GLY A 102 -20.19 2.51 10.84
CA GLY A 102 -20.88 1.84 11.94
C GLY A 102 -21.43 2.83 12.96
N GLU A 103 -20.59 3.75 13.44
CA GLU A 103 -21.00 4.77 14.41
C GLU A 103 -22.08 5.72 13.88
N MET A 104 -21.93 6.16 12.62
CA MET A 104 -22.94 6.99 11.93
C MET A 104 -24.27 6.26 11.83
N SER A 105 -24.24 4.99 11.42
CA SER A 105 -25.43 4.16 11.25
C SER A 105 -26.13 3.94 12.58
N ASP A 106 -25.39 3.58 13.63
CA ASP A 106 -25.94 3.34 14.96
C ASP A 106 -26.56 4.61 15.55
N SER A 107 -25.86 5.75 15.47
CA SER A 107 -26.37 7.03 15.97
C SER A 107 -27.64 7.46 15.24
N ALA A 108 -27.63 7.43 13.90
CA ALA A 108 -28.77 7.86 13.10
C ALA A 108 -29.96 6.90 13.22
N ALA A 109 -29.73 5.59 13.16
CA ALA A 109 -30.78 4.57 13.24
C ALA A 109 -31.46 4.58 14.61
N SER A 110 -30.71 4.74 15.70
CA SER A 110 -31.26 4.78 17.05
C SER A 110 -32.32 5.88 17.21
N LEU A 111 -32.00 7.12 16.80
CA LEU A 111 -32.96 8.22 16.86
C LEU A 111 -34.07 8.07 15.81
N TYR A 112 -33.74 7.70 14.56
CA TYR A 112 -34.75 7.51 13.51
C TYR A 112 -35.80 6.50 13.94
N LEU A 113 -35.42 5.31 14.40
CA LEU A 113 -36.37 4.28 14.83
C LEU A 113 -37.21 4.75 16.02
N MET A 114 -36.62 5.47 16.97
CA MET A 114 -37.36 6.02 18.11
C MET A 114 -38.38 7.08 17.66
N THR A 115 -38.04 7.95 16.71
CA THR A 115 -39.00 8.92 16.15
C THR A 115 -40.16 8.22 15.43
N GLN A 116 -39.89 7.14 14.70
CA GLN A 116 -40.94 6.34 14.04
C GLN A 116 -41.85 5.64 15.06
N HIS A 117 -41.26 5.10 16.15
CA HIS A 117 -42.03 4.45 17.21
C HIS A 117 -42.96 5.45 17.91
N TYR A 118 -42.42 6.60 18.31
CA TYR A 118 -43.19 7.67 18.96
C TYR A 118 -44.31 8.20 18.05
N MET A 119 -44.02 8.43 16.76
CA MET A 119 -45.02 8.87 15.78
C MET A 119 -46.22 7.91 15.72
N ARG A 120 -45.96 6.61 15.58
CA ARG A 120 -47.04 5.60 15.51
C ARG A 120 -47.84 5.53 16.80
N ALA A 121 -47.17 5.64 17.96
CA ALA A 121 -47.85 5.68 19.25
C ALA A 121 -48.76 6.92 19.37
N LYS A 122 -48.28 8.08 18.91
CA LYS A 122 -49.05 9.33 18.87
C LYS A 122 -50.27 9.20 17.97
N GLU A 123 -50.10 8.73 16.74
CA GLU A 123 -51.20 8.47 15.79
C GLU A 123 -52.22 7.48 16.37
N PHE A 124 -51.78 6.45 17.11
CA PHE A 124 -52.69 5.52 17.76
C PHE A 124 -53.54 6.21 18.84
N VAL A 125 -52.93 7.04 19.69
CA VAL A 125 -53.65 7.80 20.73
C VAL A 125 -54.66 8.78 20.12
N GLU A 126 -54.28 9.48 19.04
CA GLU A 126 -55.17 10.40 18.32
C GLU A 126 -56.41 9.69 17.77
N ASN A 127 -56.23 8.49 17.20
CA ASN A 127 -57.32 7.67 16.68
C ASN A 127 -58.13 6.94 17.76
N ASN A 128 -57.60 6.83 18.98
CA ASN A 128 -58.22 6.14 20.11
C ASN A 128 -58.29 7.06 21.33
N ALA A 129 -58.87 8.25 21.16
CA ALA A 129 -58.84 9.30 22.18
C ALA A 129 -59.39 8.87 23.56
N GLY A 130 -60.22 7.83 23.67
CA GLY A 130 -60.72 7.30 24.95
C GLY A 130 -59.80 6.29 25.66
N ASP A 131 -58.73 5.82 25.01
CA ASP A 131 -57.82 4.82 25.56
C ASP A 131 -56.79 5.47 26.50
N GLN A 132 -57.08 5.44 27.80
CA GLN A 132 -56.19 5.99 28.82
C GLN A 132 -54.86 5.22 28.90
N ALA A 133 -54.86 3.91 28.66
CA ALA A 133 -53.65 3.10 28.71
C ALA A 133 -52.69 3.48 27.58
N ALA A 134 -53.23 3.77 26.39
CA ALA A 134 -52.45 4.27 25.26
C ALA A 134 -51.82 5.64 25.55
N ARG A 135 -52.57 6.56 26.18
CA ARG A 135 -52.05 7.88 26.60
C ARG A 135 -50.91 7.73 27.60
N THR A 136 -51.07 6.90 28.63
CA THR A 136 -50.01 6.61 29.61
C THR A 136 -48.75 6.05 28.92
N LYS A 137 -48.90 5.15 27.95
CA LYS A 137 -47.76 4.62 27.19
C LYS A 137 -47.05 5.71 26.37
N LEU A 138 -47.79 6.60 25.71
CA LEU A 138 -47.21 7.71 24.95
C LEU A 138 -46.42 8.67 25.86
N GLU A 139 -46.95 8.95 27.06
CA GLU A 139 -46.26 9.74 28.09
C GLU A 139 -44.96 9.08 28.54
N GLN A 140 -44.92 7.76 28.68
CA GLN A 140 -43.71 7.00 29.01
C GLN A 140 -42.68 6.99 27.88
N LEU A 141 -43.12 6.92 26.62
CA LEU A 141 -42.22 6.95 25.46
C LEU A 141 -41.55 8.32 25.26
N ARG A 142 -42.12 9.39 25.83
CA ARG A 142 -41.61 10.74 25.60
C ARG A 142 -40.20 10.95 26.21
N PRO A 143 -39.95 10.66 27.51
CA PRO A 143 -38.60 10.71 28.06
C PRO A 143 -37.59 9.82 27.33
N GLU A 144 -38.00 8.66 26.82
CA GLU A 144 -37.13 7.79 26.03
C GLU A 144 -36.71 8.45 24.72
N LEU A 145 -37.65 9.08 24.00
CA LEU A 145 -37.35 9.85 22.79
C LEU A 145 -36.39 11.02 23.09
N ASP A 146 -36.63 11.76 24.17
CA ASP A 146 -35.77 12.88 24.58
C ASP A 146 -34.35 12.42 24.91
N SER A 147 -34.22 11.30 25.62
CA SER A 147 -32.92 10.67 25.93
C SER A 147 -32.17 10.24 24.66
N ARG A 148 -32.87 9.59 23.72
CA ARG A 148 -32.28 9.19 22.43
C ARG A 148 -31.86 10.38 21.57
N TYR A 149 -32.62 11.46 21.60
CA TYR A 149 -32.25 12.70 20.92
C TYR A 149 -30.94 13.27 21.47
N LEU A 150 -30.82 13.43 22.79
CA LEU A 150 -29.60 13.95 23.42
C LEU A 150 -28.38 13.05 23.19
N GLN A 151 -28.57 11.73 23.28
CA GLN A 151 -27.53 10.75 22.98
C GLN A 151 -27.06 10.87 21.52
N SER A 152 -28.00 10.94 20.58
CA SER A 152 -27.70 11.04 19.14
C SER A 152 -26.98 12.35 18.79
N ARG A 153 -27.35 13.49 19.41
CA ARG A 153 -26.63 14.76 19.23
C ARG A 153 -25.20 14.70 19.75
N THR A 154 -25.01 14.14 20.95
CA THR A 154 -23.68 14.03 21.55
C THR A 154 -22.75 13.15 20.72
N SER A 155 -23.22 11.98 20.29
CA SER A 155 -22.42 11.12 19.40
C SER A 155 -22.27 11.71 18.01
N GLY A 156 -23.30 12.41 17.50
CA GLY A 156 -23.27 13.12 16.24
C GLY A 156 -22.14 14.15 16.15
N ASP A 157 -21.99 14.98 17.19
CA ASP A 157 -20.93 16.00 17.26
C ASP A 157 -19.53 15.35 17.33
N ALA A 158 -19.39 14.25 18.08
CA ALA A 158 -18.13 13.50 18.13
C ALA A 158 -17.76 12.92 16.74
N ILE A 159 -18.73 12.36 16.02
CA ILE A 159 -18.54 11.86 14.66
C ILE A 159 -18.19 13.01 13.69
N GLU A 160 -18.85 14.16 13.77
CA GLU A 160 -18.49 15.35 12.95
C GLU A 160 -17.03 15.74 13.13
N HIS A 161 -16.54 15.79 14.38
CA HIS A 161 -15.14 16.09 14.66
C HIS A 161 -14.19 15.03 14.10
N ARG A 162 -14.52 13.75 14.22
CA ARG A 162 -13.73 12.67 13.64
C ARG A 162 -13.65 12.79 12.11
N LEU A 163 -14.77 13.03 11.44
CA LEU A 163 -14.82 13.23 9.99
C LEU A 163 -13.94 14.41 9.56
N SER A 164 -13.99 15.53 10.30
CA SER A 164 -13.11 16.69 10.04
C SER A 164 -11.62 16.38 10.22
N GLY A 165 -11.28 15.52 11.18
CA GLY A 165 -9.91 15.14 11.48
C GLY A 165 -9.31 14.17 10.47
N PHE A 166 -10.09 13.19 10.02
CA PHE A 166 -9.59 12.10 9.17
C PHE A 166 -9.63 12.39 7.68
N PHE A 167 -10.52 13.27 7.20
CA PHE A 167 -10.69 13.51 5.77
C PHE A 167 -9.99 14.78 5.28
N ALA A 168 -9.55 14.74 4.03
CA ALA A 168 -8.92 15.89 3.36
C ALA A 168 -9.94 16.97 3.00
N SER A 169 -11.16 16.57 2.66
CA SER A 169 -12.28 17.48 2.38
C SER A 169 -13.28 17.51 3.54
N ASP A 170 -14.05 18.60 3.61
CA ASP A 170 -15.11 18.78 4.61
C ASP A 170 -16.44 18.10 4.21
N ALA A 171 -16.51 17.47 3.04
CA ALA A 171 -17.74 16.94 2.47
C ALA A 171 -18.42 15.85 3.32
N PRO A 172 -17.70 14.83 3.87
CA PRO A 172 -18.31 13.83 4.74
C PRO A 172 -18.93 14.46 6.00
N ARG A 173 -18.21 15.44 6.59
CA ARG A 173 -18.65 16.16 7.78
C ARG A 173 -19.93 16.96 7.50
N GLN A 174 -19.98 17.69 6.39
CA GLN A 174 -21.14 18.51 6.01
C GLN A 174 -22.39 17.66 5.76
N GLU A 175 -22.28 16.54 5.05
CA GLU A 175 -23.42 15.65 4.84
C GLU A 175 -23.86 14.93 6.13
N TRP A 176 -22.92 14.59 7.01
CA TRP A 176 -23.27 14.08 8.34
C TRP A 176 -23.98 15.13 9.21
N HIS A 177 -23.53 16.38 9.18
CA HIS A 177 -24.20 17.50 9.84
C HIS A 177 -25.65 17.65 9.37
N ARG A 178 -25.86 17.60 8.05
CA ARG A 178 -27.19 17.60 7.44
C ARG A 178 -28.09 16.46 7.94
N VAL A 179 -27.55 15.26 8.13
CA VAL A 179 -28.29 14.13 8.73
C VAL A 179 -28.78 14.49 10.13
N GLN A 180 -27.91 15.08 10.96
CA GLN A 180 -28.24 15.49 12.33
C GLN A 180 -29.32 16.58 12.37
N ASP A 181 -29.24 17.58 11.49
CA ASP A 181 -30.24 18.65 11.36
C ASP A 181 -31.62 18.08 11.00
N LEU A 182 -31.67 17.18 10.01
CA LEU A 182 -32.92 16.56 9.55
C LEU A 182 -33.57 15.69 10.63
N LEU A 183 -32.78 14.91 11.38
CA LEU A 183 -33.30 14.13 12.51
C LEU A 183 -33.77 15.03 13.67
N SER A 184 -33.05 16.12 13.93
CA SER A 184 -33.41 17.11 14.96
C SER A 184 -34.72 17.82 14.61
N LEU A 185 -34.87 18.26 13.36
CA LEU A 185 -36.11 18.81 12.85
C LEU A 185 -37.28 17.83 13.03
N ARG A 186 -37.07 16.55 12.70
CA ARG A 186 -38.10 15.52 12.86
C ARG A 186 -38.49 15.32 14.32
N TYR A 187 -37.51 15.29 15.22
CA TYR A 187 -37.73 15.24 16.66
C TYR A 187 -38.60 16.43 17.11
N PHE A 188 -38.21 17.67 16.79
CA PHE A 188 -38.96 18.88 17.17
C PHE A 188 -40.38 18.92 16.62
N GLN A 189 -40.62 18.38 15.42
CA GLN A 189 -41.99 18.23 14.88
C GLN A 189 -42.85 17.30 15.73
N LEU A 190 -42.33 16.12 16.10
CA LEU A 190 -43.09 15.13 16.84
C LEU A 190 -43.49 15.61 18.22
N ILE A 191 -42.63 16.42 18.82
CA ILE A 191 -42.83 17.00 20.15
C ILE A 191 -43.56 18.35 20.14
N GLU A 192 -44.07 18.78 18.98
CA GLU A 192 -44.82 20.02 18.79
C GLU A 192 -44.04 21.28 19.20
N ARG A 193 -42.72 21.26 19.02
CA ARG A 193 -41.82 22.39 19.29
C ARG A 193 -41.09 22.90 18.05
N ALA A 194 -41.43 22.40 16.87
CA ALA A 194 -40.92 22.96 15.62
C ALA A 194 -41.56 24.34 15.39
N THR A 195 -40.71 25.36 15.22
CA THR A 195 -41.13 26.75 15.01
C THR A 195 -40.65 27.26 13.65
N PRO A 196 -41.25 28.32 13.08
CA PRO A 196 -40.73 28.95 11.87
C PRO A 196 -39.24 29.34 12.00
N LYS A 197 -38.83 29.86 13.17
CA LYS A 197 -37.43 30.19 13.45
C LYS A 197 -36.51 28.97 13.38
N LEU A 198 -36.97 27.80 13.85
CA LEU A 198 -36.22 26.55 13.73
C LEU A 198 -36.01 26.17 12.26
N TYR A 199 -37.05 26.29 11.43
CA TYR A 199 -36.94 26.00 9.99
C TYR A 199 -36.02 26.97 9.27
N GLU A 200 -36.10 28.26 9.59
CA GLU A 200 -35.19 29.28 9.05
C GLU A 200 -33.73 29.00 9.40
N ALA A 201 -33.44 28.56 10.63
CA ALA A 201 -32.09 28.25 11.07
C ALA A 201 -31.50 26.98 10.41
N ASN A 202 -32.35 26.10 9.86
CA ASN A 202 -31.93 24.82 9.28
C ASN A 202 -32.04 24.82 7.73
N LYS A 203 -32.27 25.97 7.10
CA LYS A 203 -32.50 26.03 5.65
C LYS A 203 -31.20 26.01 4.84
N GLY A 204 -31.32 25.59 3.58
CA GLY A 204 -30.23 25.70 2.62
C GLY A 204 -29.24 24.52 2.66
N PRO A 205 -28.29 24.50 1.70
CA PRO A 205 -27.46 23.34 1.40
C PRO A 205 -26.52 22.92 2.54
N ASP A 206 -26.09 23.86 3.38
CA ASP A 206 -25.17 23.61 4.49
C ASP A 206 -25.86 22.99 5.73
N HIS A 207 -27.19 22.95 5.72
CA HIS A 207 -28.03 22.39 6.78
C HIS A 207 -28.92 21.28 6.20
N SER A 208 -30.25 21.39 6.30
CA SER A 208 -31.18 20.36 5.82
C SER A 208 -31.23 20.19 4.28
N GLY A 209 -30.75 21.18 3.53
CA GLY A 209 -30.94 21.32 2.08
C GLY A 209 -32.40 21.48 1.65
N LEU A 210 -33.27 21.89 2.58
CA LEU A 210 -34.68 22.21 2.34
C LEU A 210 -34.93 23.70 2.56
N GLN A 211 -36.01 24.21 1.96
CA GLN A 211 -36.60 25.50 2.29
C GLN A 211 -37.59 25.36 3.45
N PRO A 212 -37.83 26.42 4.24
CA PRO A 212 -38.71 26.38 5.41
C PRO A 212 -40.10 25.80 5.15
N GLU A 213 -40.71 26.15 4.01
CA GLU A 213 -42.04 25.67 3.62
C GLU A 213 -42.04 24.16 3.39
N GLN A 214 -40.94 23.63 2.85
CA GLN A 214 -40.77 22.19 2.60
C GLN A 214 -40.63 21.41 3.91
N MET A 215 -40.02 22.00 4.95
CA MET A 215 -39.82 21.37 6.25
C MET A 215 -41.12 21.21 7.05
N THR A 216 -42.18 21.95 6.71
CA THR A 216 -43.49 21.77 7.36
C THR A 216 -44.09 20.38 7.12
N ASN A 217 -43.70 19.71 6.02
CA ASN A 217 -44.13 18.37 5.69
C ASN A 217 -43.11 17.31 6.16
N PRO A 218 -43.46 16.45 7.14
CA PRO A 218 -42.60 15.38 7.62
C PRO A 218 -42.03 14.44 6.56
N LYS A 219 -42.76 14.23 5.45
CA LYS A 219 -42.32 13.34 4.36
C LYS A 219 -41.10 13.92 3.66
N ASN A 220 -41.04 15.24 3.49
CA ASN A 220 -39.90 15.91 2.85
C ASN A 220 -38.63 15.75 3.71
N ILE A 221 -38.74 15.95 5.02
CA ILE A 221 -37.63 15.74 5.96
C ILE A 221 -37.16 14.29 5.91
N THR A 222 -38.08 13.32 5.94
CA THR A 222 -37.74 11.89 5.91
C THR A 222 -37.04 11.50 4.59
N ASN A 223 -37.51 12.02 3.46
CA ASN A 223 -36.89 11.75 2.16
C ASN A 223 -35.51 12.39 2.06
N ALA A 224 -35.36 13.65 2.49
CA ALA A 224 -34.08 14.34 2.53
C ALA A 224 -33.09 13.60 3.45
N TYR A 225 -33.55 13.12 4.61
CA TYR A 225 -32.73 12.34 5.54
C TYR A 225 -32.16 11.08 4.87
N ARG A 226 -32.99 10.32 4.16
CA ARG A 226 -32.56 9.11 3.46
C ARG A 226 -31.50 9.40 2.41
N VAL A 227 -31.68 10.47 1.64
CA VAL A 227 -30.69 10.90 0.64
C VAL A 227 -29.38 11.32 1.33
N ALA A 228 -29.46 12.12 2.40
CA ALA A 228 -28.30 12.61 3.13
C ALA A 228 -27.50 11.49 3.78
N ILE A 229 -28.14 10.52 4.47
CA ILE A 229 -27.41 9.42 5.12
C ILE A 229 -26.73 8.51 4.10
N THR A 230 -27.38 8.20 2.97
CA THR A 230 -26.74 7.43 1.89
C THR A 230 -25.54 8.17 1.32
N LYS A 231 -25.67 9.48 1.08
CA LYS A 231 -24.56 10.30 0.57
C LYS A 231 -23.42 10.43 1.58
N ALA A 232 -23.72 10.61 2.86
CA ALA A 232 -22.72 10.71 3.91
C ALA A 232 -21.89 9.41 4.01
N VAL A 233 -22.54 8.24 3.95
CA VAL A 233 -21.86 6.94 3.94
C VAL A 233 -20.99 6.77 2.69
N ASP A 234 -21.51 7.14 1.51
CA ASP A 234 -20.75 7.07 0.26
C ASP A 234 -19.49 7.95 0.29
N LEU A 235 -19.61 9.18 0.81
CA LEU A 235 -18.48 10.09 0.99
C LEU A 235 -17.41 9.53 1.95
N VAL A 236 -17.82 8.82 3.01
CA VAL A 236 -16.87 8.16 3.92
C VAL A 236 -16.05 7.07 3.23
N PHE A 237 -16.51 6.48 2.12
CA PHE A 237 -15.72 5.51 1.35
C PHE A 237 -14.95 6.12 0.18
N THR A 238 -15.45 7.21 -0.39
CA THR A 238 -14.91 7.78 -1.64
C THR A 238 -13.95 8.94 -1.41
N GLU A 239 -14.10 9.69 -0.32
CA GLU A 239 -13.25 10.85 -0.03
C GLU A 239 -11.86 10.43 0.43
N THR A 240 -10.86 11.23 0.07
CA THR A 240 -9.46 10.99 0.43
C THR A 240 -9.23 11.24 1.92
N LEU A 241 -8.57 10.30 2.60
CA LEU A 241 -8.11 10.51 3.97
C LEU A 241 -6.97 11.53 3.97
N ARG A 242 -6.91 12.34 5.02
CA ARG A 242 -5.79 13.27 5.22
C ARG A 242 -4.53 12.46 5.45
N GLU A 243 -3.47 12.78 4.72
CA GLU A 243 -2.16 12.19 4.98
C GLU A 243 -1.76 12.53 6.43
N PRO A 244 -1.28 11.55 7.22
CA PRO A 244 -0.76 11.85 8.54
C PRO A 244 0.33 12.89 8.36
N ASN A 245 0.19 14.07 8.98
CA ASN A 245 1.16 15.16 8.88
C ASN A 245 2.57 14.56 9.01
N SER A 246 3.25 14.44 7.88
CA SER A 246 4.63 13.98 7.78
C SER A 246 5.46 15.16 8.27
N GLY A 247 5.44 15.35 9.59
CA GLY A 247 6.01 16.51 10.27
C GLY A 247 7.39 16.79 9.72
N GLY A 248 7.54 17.99 9.17
CA GLY A 248 8.85 18.59 8.90
C GLY A 248 9.57 18.98 10.17
#